data_AF-A0A936UGZ7-F1
#
_entry.id   AF-A0A936UGZ7-F1
#
_cell.length_a   1.000
_cell.length_b   1.000
_cell.length_c   1.000
_cell.angle_alpha   90.00
_cell.angle_beta   90.00
_cell.angle_gamma   90.00
#
_symmetry.space_group_name_H-M   'P 1'
#
loop_
_entity.id
_entity.type
_entity.pdbx_description
1 polymer ?
#
loop_
_entity_poly.entity_id
_entity_poly.type
_entity_poly.pdbx_seq_one_letter_code
_entity_poly.pdbx_strand_id
1 'polypeptide(L)'
;MKKTSLIYVLPAIIFLIYGLTSINSFEGSHKFSDSLEAAKQYFVDKVSENIKGKEEISADSVFSDIQIMKGVPAGRIANIMSKGFSKALGVGCDHCHNTGDWASNEKKEKQISREMMKMSGQIRSMIKDIKEIESKEATINCTTCHRGEIVPSTSIK
;
A
#
# COMPACT_ATOMS: atom_id res chain seq x y z
N MET A 1 -54.38 -60.04 -9.58
CA MET A 1 -53.94 -60.86 -8.43
C MET A 1 -53.26 -59.95 -7.41
N LYS A 2 -53.77 -59.94 -6.17
CA LYS A 2 -53.18 -59.44 -4.89
C LYS A 2 -52.68 -57.98 -4.87
N LYS A 3 -53.49 -57.02 -4.41
CA LYS A 3 -53.56 -56.49 -3.02
C LYS A 3 -52.19 -56.18 -2.39
N THR A 4 -51.92 -54.91 -2.13
CA THR A 4 -51.43 -54.41 -0.84
C THR A 4 -51.58 -52.90 -0.77
N SER A 5 -52.48 -52.46 0.10
CA SER A 5 -52.57 -51.08 0.57
C SER A 5 -51.50 -50.87 1.64
N LEU A 6 -50.81 -49.74 1.63
CA LEU A 6 -50.17 -49.21 2.83
C LEU A 6 -50.39 -47.70 2.89
N ILE A 7 -51.27 -47.32 3.81
CA ILE A 7 -51.62 -45.97 4.22
C ILE A 7 -50.54 -45.48 5.16
N TYR A 8 -49.83 -44.38 4.87
CA TYR A 8 -49.21 -43.55 5.90
C TYR A 8 -49.18 -42.06 5.49
N VAL A 9 -50.18 -41.34 6.03
CA VAL A 9 -50.09 -40.02 6.71
C VAL A 9 -49.23 -38.92 6.06
N LEU A 10 -49.91 -37.95 5.44
CA LEU A 10 -49.46 -36.54 5.44
C LEU A 10 -49.76 -35.95 6.83
N PRO A 11 -48.93 -35.03 7.36
CA PRO A 11 -49.25 -33.64 7.06
C PRO A 11 -48.04 -32.70 6.92
N ALA A 12 -48.32 -31.59 6.22
CA ALA A 12 -47.86 -30.22 6.44
C ALA A 12 -46.59 -30.01 7.29
N ILE A 13 -45.64 -29.26 6.73
CA ILE A 13 -45.22 -27.91 7.16
C ILE A 13 -44.09 -27.53 6.18
N ILE A 14 -44.35 -26.83 5.07
CA ILE A 14 -44.25 -25.36 4.94
C ILE A 14 -43.45 -24.71 6.08
N PHE A 15 -42.19 -25.10 6.24
CA PHE A 15 -41.22 -24.39 7.08
C PHE A 15 -40.28 -23.60 6.15
N LEU A 16 -40.46 -22.28 6.18
CA LEU A 16 -39.47 -21.27 5.85
C LEU A 16 -38.79 -21.36 4.48
N ILE A 17 -39.52 -20.85 3.49
CA ILE A 17 -38.96 -19.86 2.57
C ILE A 17 -38.33 -18.75 3.44
N TYR A 18 -37.13 -18.31 3.08
CA TYR A 18 -36.31 -17.26 3.71
C TYR A 18 -35.45 -17.68 4.91
N GLY A 19 -34.19 -18.01 4.62
CA GLY A 19 -33.12 -17.81 5.60
C GLY A 19 -32.01 -18.84 5.55
N LEU A 20 -31.16 -18.79 4.52
CA LEU A 20 -29.71 -19.04 4.67
C LEU A 20 -28.90 -18.62 3.43
N THR A 21 -29.18 -17.44 2.88
CA THR A 21 -28.28 -16.79 1.93
C THR A 21 -27.88 -15.43 2.50
N SER A 22 -26.93 -15.43 3.42
CA SER A 22 -25.97 -14.35 3.58
C SER A 22 -25.07 -14.57 4.79
N ILE A 23 -23.79 -14.28 4.54
CA ILE A 23 -22.78 -13.70 5.44
C ILE A 23 -22.33 -14.59 6.63
N ASN A 24 -21.05 -14.90 6.82
CA ASN A 24 -19.88 -14.06 6.61
C ASN A 24 -18.69 -14.89 6.12
N SER A 25 -18.14 -14.48 4.98
CA SER A 25 -16.70 -14.59 4.74
C SER A 25 -16.00 -13.79 5.83
N PHE A 26 -15.55 -14.47 6.89
CA PHE A 26 -14.58 -13.91 7.82
C PHE A 26 -13.20 -13.95 7.13
N GLU A 27 -13.03 -13.13 6.10
CA GLU A 27 -11.70 -12.69 5.66
C GLU A 27 -11.18 -11.72 6.71
N GLY A 28 -10.71 -12.29 7.82
CA GLY A 28 -9.94 -11.61 8.83
C GLY A 28 -8.54 -11.28 8.29
N SER A 29 -8.44 -10.42 7.28
CA SER A 29 -7.24 -9.60 7.14
C SER A 29 -7.39 -8.50 8.19
N HIS A 30 -6.56 -8.49 9.23
CA HIS A 30 -6.45 -7.37 10.14
C HIS A 30 -6.29 -6.09 9.30
N LYS A 31 -7.37 -5.29 9.20
CA LYS A 31 -7.32 -3.96 8.60
C LYS A 31 -6.44 -3.11 9.52
N PHE A 32 -5.15 -3.01 9.20
CA PHE A 32 -4.32 -1.96 9.77
C PHE A 32 -4.97 -0.64 9.37
N SER A 33 -5.61 0.04 10.32
CA SER A 33 -6.27 1.31 10.07
C SER A 33 -5.20 2.41 10.04
N ASP A 34 -4.82 2.84 8.85
CA ASP A 34 -3.96 4.00 8.67
C ASP A 34 -4.77 5.27 9.03
N SER A 35 -4.54 5.81 10.22
CA SER A 35 -5.26 6.98 10.73
C SER A 35 -5.04 8.24 9.90
N LEU A 36 -4.02 8.25 9.03
CA LEU A 36 -3.64 9.37 8.20
C LEU A 36 -4.07 9.18 6.73
N GLU A 37 -4.74 8.08 6.37
CA GLU A 37 -5.10 7.74 4.99
C GLU A 37 -5.84 8.88 4.27
N ALA A 38 -6.87 9.45 4.91
CA ALA A 38 -7.65 10.53 4.32
C ALA A 38 -6.80 11.79 4.02
N ALA A 39 -5.90 12.15 4.94
CA ALA A 39 -5.01 13.29 4.76
C ALA A 39 -3.98 13.03 3.65
N LYS A 40 -3.45 11.81 3.55
CA LYS A 40 -2.55 11.39 2.47
C LYS A 40 -3.27 11.43 1.13
N GLN A 41 -4.49 10.89 1.07
CA GLN A 41 -5.28 10.83 -0.16
C GLN A 41 -5.61 12.23 -0.69
N TYR A 42 -5.95 13.18 0.19
CA TYR A 42 -6.13 14.59 -0.20
C TYR A 42 -4.93 15.14 -0.99
N PHE A 43 -3.70 14.91 -0.52
CA PHE A 43 -2.51 15.38 -1.23
C PHE A 43 -2.24 14.60 -2.51
N VAL A 44 -2.53 13.29 -2.53
CA VAL A 44 -2.43 12.48 -3.75
C VAL A 44 -3.35 13.03 -4.84
N ASP A 45 -4.60 13.34 -4.51
CA ASP A 45 -5.57 13.88 -5.45
C ASP A 45 -5.14 15.26 -5.96
N LYS A 46 -4.69 16.15 -5.05
CA LYS A 46 -4.18 17.47 -5.41
C LYS A 46 -2.98 17.43 -6.34
N VAL A 47 -2.02 16.54 -6.08
CA VAL A 47 -0.86 16.36 -6.97
C VAL A 47 -1.30 15.79 -8.31
N SER A 48 -2.21 14.83 -8.32
CA SER A 48 -2.71 14.18 -9.55
C SER A 48 -3.44 15.19 -10.45
N GLU A 49 -4.29 16.04 -9.88
CA GLU A 49 -4.97 17.10 -10.65
C GLU A 49 -3.96 18.11 -11.23
N ASN A 50 -2.92 18.47 -10.47
CA ASN A 50 -1.90 19.42 -10.94
C ASN A 50 -1.05 18.89 -12.12
N ILE A 51 -1.03 17.58 -12.35
CA ILE A 51 -0.28 16.94 -13.43
C ILE A 51 -1.17 16.34 -14.52
N LYS A 52 -2.46 16.69 -14.54
CA LYS A 52 -3.43 16.15 -15.49
C LYS A 52 -2.95 16.28 -16.94
N GLY A 53 -2.95 15.17 -17.67
CA GLY A 53 -2.43 15.08 -19.04
C GLY A 53 -0.90 15.00 -19.16
N LYS A 54 -0.18 14.90 -18.05
CA LYS A 54 1.29 14.74 -17.97
C LYS A 54 1.70 13.47 -17.23
N GLU A 55 0.78 12.57 -16.95
CA GLU A 55 0.96 11.41 -16.07
C GLU A 55 2.06 10.45 -16.57
N GLU A 56 2.14 10.29 -17.88
CA GLU A 56 3.12 9.42 -18.54
C GLU A 56 4.46 10.11 -18.85
N ILE A 57 4.53 11.44 -18.66
CA ILE A 57 5.78 12.19 -18.81
C ILE A 57 6.70 11.85 -17.64
N SER A 58 8.02 11.87 -17.88
CA SER A 58 8.98 11.64 -16.80
C SER A 58 8.82 12.67 -15.68
N ALA A 59 8.87 12.19 -14.44
CA ALA A 59 8.68 12.98 -13.24
C ALA A 59 9.67 14.15 -13.14
N ASP A 60 10.91 13.95 -13.58
CA ASP A 60 11.96 14.97 -13.62
C ASP A 60 11.73 16.06 -14.69
N SER A 61 10.82 15.84 -15.63
CA SER A 61 10.35 16.87 -16.56
C SER A 61 9.11 17.61 -16.06
N VAL A 62 8.32 16.99 -15.16
CA VAL A 62 7.07 17.57 -14.63
C VAL A 62 7.29 18.28 -13.30
N PHE A 63 8.19 17.79 -12.45
CA PHE A 63 8.47 18.31 -11.11
C PHE A 63 9.91 18.83 -11.02
N SER A 64 10.11 19.91 -10.26
CA SER A 64 11.38 20.65 -10.26
C SER A 64 12.55 20.00 -9.50
N ASP A 65 12.31 19.09 -8.54
CA ASP A 65 13.36 18.57 -7.64
C ASP A 65 13.36 17.02 -7.51
N ILE A 66 13.24 16.33 -8.66
CA ILE A 66 13.39 14.87 -8.74
C ILE A 66 14.86 14.50 -8.95
N GLN A 67 15.48 13.92 -7.92
CA GLN A 67 16.90 13.56 -7.94
C GLN A 67 17.14 12.05 -8.09
N ILE A 68 16.35 11.22 -7.38
CA ILE A 68 16.51 9.76 -7.37
C ILE A 68 15.55 9.05 -8.33
N MET A 69 14.29 9.49 -8.42
CA MET A 69 13.23 8.86 -9.22
C MET A 69 13.13 9.44 -10.64
N LYS A 70 14.26 9.72 -11.27
CA LYS A 70 14.28 10.23 -12.66
C LYS A 70 13.73 9.18 -13.62
N GLY A 71 13.02 9.61 -14.66
CA GLY A 71 12.42 8.72 -15.66
C GLY A 71 11.16 7.96 -15.19
N VAL A 72 10.79 8.02 -13.91
CA VAL A 72 9.52 7.47 -13.43
C VAL A 72 8.37 8.32 -13.98
N PRO A 73 7.26 7.74 -14.48
CA PRO A 73 6.09 8.51 -14.88
C PRO A 73 5.55 9.39 -13.75
N ALA A 74 5.24 10.65 -14.04
CA ALA A 74 4.79 11.64 -13.06
C ALA A 74 3.55 11.18 -12.29
N GLY A 75 2.62 10.48 -12.96
CA GLY A 75 1.40 9.91 -12.38
C GLY A 75 1.65 8.91 -11.24
N ARG A 76 2.85 8.33 -11.17
CA ARG A 76 3.21 7.37 -10.11
C ARG A 76 3.76 8.03 -8.85
N ILE A 77 4.27 9.25 -8.94
CA ILE A 77 5.03 9.87 -7.85
C ILE A 77 4.19 10.02 -6.58
N ALA A 78 2.98 10.57 -6.67
CA ALA A 78 2.13 10.77 -5.50
C ALA A 78 1.79 9.46 -4.78
N ASN A 79 1.50 8.40 -5.54
CA ASN A 79 1.23 7.08 -4.98
C ASN A 79 2.48 6.46 -4.34
N ILE A 80 3.67 6.64 -4.92
CA ILE A 80 4.92 6.20 -4.30
C ILE A 80 5.15 6.93 -2.97
N MET A 81 4.90 8.23 -2.91
CA MET A 81 4.98 9.01 -1.66
C MET A 81 4.04 8.50 -0.59
N SER A 82 2.76 8.33 -0.92
CA SER A 82 1.72 7.89 0.03
C SER A 82 1.90 6.42 0.44
N LYS A 83 1.91 5.50 -0.53
CA LYS A 83 1.83 4.05 -0.28
C LYS A 83 3.19 3.40 -0.05
N GLY A 84 4.27 4.03 -0.52
CA GLY A 84 5.63 3.54 -0.36
C GLY A 84 6.31 4.12 0.88
N PHE A 85 6.47 5.45 0.92
CA PHE A 85 7.22 6.12 2.00
C PHE A 85 6.37 6.37 3.23
N SER A 86 5.30 7.14 3.06
CA SER A 86 4.45 7.60 4.16
C SER A 86 3.83 6.44 4.93
N LYS A 87 3.32 5.42 4.24
CA LYS A 87 2.84 4.18 4.86
C LYS A 87 3.93 3.40 5.61
N ALA A 88 5.14 3.31 5.05
CA ALA A 88 6.22 2.54 5.68
C ALA A 88 6.73 3.18 6.98
N LEU A 89 6.69 4.51 7.07
CA LEU A 89 7.14 5.28 8.23
C LEU A 89 6.00 5.65 9.20
N GLY A 90 4.74 5.44 8.83
CA GLY A 90 3.58 5.81 9.64
C GLY A 90 3.32 7.32 9.75
N VAL A 91 3.76 8.11 8.76
CA VAL A 91 3.76 9.59 8.82
C VAL A 91 2.89 10.23 7.74
N GLY A 92 2.51 11.50 7.94
CA GLY A 92 1.84 12.33 6.92
C GLY A 92 2.81 12.90 5.87
N CYS A 93 2.27 13.49 4.80
CA CYS A 93 3.06 14.11 3.73
C CYS A 93 3.90 15.30 4.23
N ASP A 94 3.36 16.04 5.19
CA ASP A 94 3.96 17.19 5.86
C ASP A 94 5.19 16.81 6.69
N HIS A 95 5.38 15.54 7.04
CA HIS A 95 6.58 15.07 7.74
C HIS A 95 7.85 15.31 6.92
N CYS A 96 7.82 15.02 5.62
CA CYS A 96 8.98 15.17 4.73
C CYS A 96 8.89 16.41 3.83
N HIS A 97 7.69 16.90 3.54
CA HIS A 97 7.49 17.98 2.57
C HIS A 97 6.93 19.24 3.21
N ASN A 98 7.26 20.38 2.61
CA ASN A 98 6.38 21.55 2.67
C ASN A 98 5.21 21.29 1.70
N THR A 99 4.00 21.16 2.20
CA THR A 99 2.84 20.84 1.35
C THR A 99 2.38 22.01 0.47
N GLY A 100 2.88 23.22 0.73
CA GLY A 100 2.74 24.39 -0.16
C GLY A 100 3.84 24.48 -1.23
N ASP A 101 4.98 23.84 -1.01
CA ASP A 101 6.09 23.74 -1.97
C ASP A 101 6.77 22.37 -1.91
N TRP A 102 6.31 21.44 -2.75
CA TRP A 102 6.84 20.08 -2.82
C TRP A 102 8.33 20.00 -3.20
N ALA A 103 8.84 21.03 -3.89
CA ALA A 103 10.24 21.10 -4.31
C ALA A 103 11.16 21.59 -3.19
N SER A 104 10.63 22.26 -2.16
CA SER A 104 11.40 22.74 -1.01
C SER A 104 12.23 21.62 -0.35
N ASN A 105 13.45 21.98 0.07
CA ASN A 105 14.35 21.13 0.85
C ASN A 105 14.51 21.65 2.29
N GLU A 106 13.59 22.49 2.77
CA GLU A 106 13.65 23.06 4.13
C GLU A 106 13.55 21.99 5.24
N LYS A 107 12.87 20.87 4.95
CA LYS A 107 12.74 19.74 5.88
C LYS A 107 13.85 18.73 5.63
N LYS A 108 14.72 18.53 6.63
CA LYS A 108 15.85 17.59 6.58
C LYS A 108 15.43 16.15 6.27
N GLU A 109 14.21 15.77 6.66
CA GLU A 109 13.63 14.44 6.46
C GLU A 109 13.59 14.05 4.97
N LYS A 110 13.38 15.03 4.07
CA LYS A 110 13.44 14.81 2.62
C LYS A 110 14.83 14.34 2.18
N GLN A 111 15.88 15.00 2.66
CA GLN A 111 17.26 14.62 2.35
C GLN A 111 17.61 13.26 2.94
N ILE A 112 17.24 13.00 4.19
CA ILE A 112 17.43 11.69 4.84
C ILE A 112 16.76 10.59 4.01
N SER A 113 15.52 10.82 3.56
CA SER A 113 14.78 9.87 2.72
C SER A 113 15.51 9.58 1.40
N ARG A 114 16.11 10.59 0.75
CA ARG A 114 16.94 10.38 -0.47
C ARG A 114 18.15 9.48 -0.18
N GLU A 115 18.84 9.67 0.94
CA GLU A 115 19.96 8.79 1.32
C GLU A 115 19.49 7.36 1.64
N MET A 116 18.35 7.21 2.32
CA MET A 116 17.73 5.90 2.56
C MET A 116 17.34 5.19 1.26
N MET A 117 16.87 5.92 0.24
CA MET A 117 16.59 5.35 -1.08
C MET A 117 17.85 4.80 -1.75
N LYS A 118 18.98 5.52 -1.67
CA LYS A 118 20.27 5.05 -2.21
C LYS A 118 20.72 3.77 -1.50
N MET A 119 20.70 3.77 -0.15
CA MET A 119 21.01 2.60 0.66
C MET A 119 20.12 1.40 0.30
N SER A 120 18.80 1.62 0.19
CA SER A 120 17.85 0.57 -0.18
C SER A 120 18.14 0.01 -1.58
N GLY A 121 18.50 0.86 -2.54
CA GLY A 121 18.94 0.45 -3.86
C GLY A 121 20.18 -0.45 -3.83
N GLN A 122 21.18 -0.10 -3.02
CA GLN A 122 22.39 -0.90 -2.84
C GLN A 122 22.07 -2.27 -2.21
N ILE A 123 21.26 -2.30 -1.15
CA ILE A 123 20.85 -3.57 -0.51
C ILE A 123 20.08 -4.46 -1.48
N ARG A 124 19.16 -3.90 -2.28
CA ARG A 124 18.45 -4.67 -3.33
C ARG A 124 19.41 -5.26 -4.36
N SER A 125 20.50 -4.57 -4.70
CA SER A 125 21.53 -5.13 -5.57
C SER A 125 22.23 -6.31 -4.90
N MET A 126 22.68 -6.14 -3.65
CA MET A 126 23.35 -7.21 -2.91
C MET A 126 22.47 -8.45 -2.74
N ILE A 127 21.16 -8.29 -2.52
CA ILE A 127 20.22 -9.42 -2.42
C ILE A 127 20.16 -10.22 -3.72
N LYS A 128 20.19 -9.56 -4.89
CA LYS A 128 20.17 -10.23 -6.19
C LYS A 128 21.41 -11.08 -6.44
N ASP A 129 22.52 -10.78 -5.77
CA ASP A 129 23.78 -11.49 -5.92
C ASP A 129 23.84 -12.77 -5.04
N ILE A 130 22.90 -12.95 -4.11
CA ILE A 130 22.79 -14.15 -3.26
C ILE A 130 22.15 -15.28 -4.08
N LYS A 131 22.92 -16.31 -4.43
CA LYS A 131 22.45 -17.39 -5.32
C LYS A 131 21.53 -18.39 -4.63
N GLU A 132 21.71 -18.57 -3.33
CA GLU A 132 21.03 -19.56 -2.51
C GLU A 132 19.72 -19.03 -1.93
N ILE A 133 19.33 -17.78 -2.22
CA ILE A 133 18.05 -17.25 -1.79
C ILE A 133 16.92 -17.94 -2.58
N GLU A 134 15.96 -18.52 -1.87
CA GLU A 134 14.90 -19.36 -2.46
C GLU A 134 13.92 -18.60 -3.37
N SER A 135 14.04 -17.27 -3.48
CA SER A 135 13.18 -16.42 -4.29
C SER A 135 13.97 -15.42 -5.13
N LYS A 136 13.76 -15.45 -6.45
CA LYS A 136 14.31 -14.46 -7.40
C LYS A 136 13.71 -13.06 -7.23
N GLU A 137 12.56 -12.97 -6.57
CA GLU A 137 11.86 -11.71 -6.29
C GLU A 137 12.21 -11.13 -4.92
N ALA A 138 13.14 -11.77 -4.19
CA ALA A 138 13.59 -11.28 -2.90
C ALA A 138 14.10 -9.84 -3.01
N THR A 139 13.55 -8.97 -2.17
CA THR A 139 13.85 -7.55 -2.17
C THR A 139 13.55 -6.96 -0.81
N ILE A 140 13.97 -5.72 -0.60
CA ILE A 140 13.61 -4.94 0.56
C ILE A 140 12.86 -3.69 0.16
N ASN A 141 12.10 -3.14 1.10
CA ASN A 141 11.59 -1.78 1.00
C ASN A 141 11.65 -1.12 2.37
N CYS A 142 11.16 0.11 2.47
CA CYS A 142 11.19 0.89 3.70
C CYS A 142 10.48 0.13 4.85
N THR A 143 9.37 -0.57 4.54
CA THR A 143 8.59 -1.34 5.52
C THR A 143 9.39 -2.50 6.13
N THR A 144 10.37 -3.07 5.43
CA THR A 144 11.24 -4.13 5.97
C THR A 144 11.89 -3.71 7.29
N CYS A 145 12.31 -2.46 7.41
CA CYS A 145 12.99 -1.94 8.61
C CYS A 145 12.09 -1.04 9.46
N HIS A 146 11.36 -0.10 8.83
CA HIS A 146 10.58 0.91 9.54
C HIS A 146 9.31 0.34 10.17
N ARG A 147 8.63 -0.59 9.51
CA ARG A 147 7.44 -1.29 10.03
C ARG A 147 6.36 -0.36 10.62
N GLY A 148 6.18 0.83 10.04
CA GLY A 148 5.22 1.84 10.49
C GLY A 148 5.78 2.86 11.48
N GLU A 149 7.07 2.82 11.78
CA GLU A 149 7.75 3.73 12.70
C GLU A 149 8.81 4.58 11.99
N ILE A 150 8.97 5.83 12.45
CA ILE A 150 9.96 6.77 11.89
C ILE A 150 11.38 6.24 12.07
N VAL A 151 11.66 5.64 13.22
CA VAL A 151 12.96 5.06 13.55
C VAL A 151 12.83 3.54 13.52
N PRO A 152 13.59 2.83 12.67
CA PRO A 152 13.63 1.37 12.70
C PRO A 152 13.98 0.85 14.10
N SER A 153 13.44 -0.31 14.48
CA SER A 153 13.68 -0.88 15.82
C SER A 153 15.18 -0.96 16.12
N THR A 154 15.57 -0.34 17.24
CA THR A 154 16.95 -0.37 17.75
C THR A 154 17.27 -1.66 18.51
N SER A 155 16.26 -2.48 18.76
CA SER A 155 16.41 -3.82 19.33
C SER A 155 16.04 -4.87 18.29
N ILE A 156 16.98 -5.79 18.05
CA ILE A 156 16.66 -7.07 17.43
C ILE A 156 16.02 -7.89 18.55
N LYS A 157 14.70 -7.92 18.61
CA LYS A 157 13.98 -8.87 19.47
C LYS A 157 13.89 -10.22 18.79
#